data_AF-A0A376TM17-F1
#
_entry.id   AF-A0A376TM17-F1
#
_cell.length_a   1.000
_cell.length_b   1.000
_cell.length_c   1.000
_cell.angle_alpha   90.00
_cell.angle_beta   90.00
_cell.angle_gamma   90.00
#
_symmetry.space_group_name_H-M   'P 1'
#
loop_
_entity.id
_entity.type
_entity.pdbx_description
1 polymer ?
#
loop_
_entity_poly.entity_id
_entity_poly.type
_entity_poly.pdbx_seq_one_letter_code
_entity_poly.pdbx_strand_id
1 'polypeptide(L)'
;MLTDQWYVRADVLAKPAVEAVENGDIQFVPKQYENMYFSWMRDIQDWCISRQLWWGHRIPAWYDEAGNVYVGRNEDEVRKENNLGADVVLRQDEDVLDTWFSSALWTFSTLGWPENTDALRQFHPTSVMVSGFDIIFFWIARMIMMTMHFIKDENGKPQVPFHTVYMTGLIRDDEGQKMSKSKGNVIDPLDMVDGISLPELLEKRTGNMMQPQLADKIP
;
A
#
# COMPACT_ATOMS: atom_id res chain seq x y z
N MET A 1 -18.78 -13.05 11.21
CA MET A 1 -18.34 -12.71 12.58
C MET A 1 -18.09 -11.22 12.58
N LEU A 2 -18.62 -10.48 13.56
CA LEU A 2 -18.34 -9.04 13.72
C LEU A 2 -17.24 -8.91 14.77
N THR A 3 -16.22 -8.13 14.48
CA THR A 3 -15.08 -7.86 15.36
C THR A 3 -14.70 -6.39 15.24
N ASP A 4 -14.27 -5.78 16.34
CA ASP A 4 -13.80 -4.41 16.33
C ASP A 4 -12.50 -4.30 15.53
N GLN A 5 -12.37 -3.26 14.70
CA GLN A 5 -11.24 -3.05 13.79
C GLN A 5 -11.00 -1.54 13.63
N TRP A 6 -9.79 -1.20 13.20
CA TRP A 6 -9.39 0.18 12.89
C TRP A 6 -9.72 0.54 11.45
N TYR A 7 -10.46 1.63 11.27
CA TYR A 7 -10.86 2.12 9.95
C TYR A 7 -10.38 3.55 9.71
N VAL A 8 -9.93 3.81 8.50
CA VAL A 8 -9.71 5.16 7.98
C VAL A 8 -10.94 5.56 7.17
N ARG A 9 -11.51 6.72 7.51
CA ARG A 9 -12.61 7.35 6.74
C ARG A 9 -12.13 7.70 5.34
N ALA A 10 -12.42 6.83 4.38
CA ALA A 10 -11.80 6.88 3.07
C ALA A 10 -12.47 7.91 2.15
N ASP A 11 -13.76 8.18 2.36
CA ASP A 11 -14.55 9.16 1.63
C ASP A 11 -13.97 10.59 1.71
N VAL A 12 -13.48 10.98 2.90
CA VAL A 12 -12.84 12.29 3.12
C VAL A 12 -11.54 12.39 2.33
N LEU A 13 -10.75 11.32 2.29
CA LEU A 13 -9.45 11.32 1.61
C LEU A 13 -9.60 11.18 0.09
N ALA A 14 -10.63 10.47 -0.36
CA ALA A 14 -10.87 10.20 -1.77
C ALA A 14 -11.32 11.43 -2.55
N LYS A 15 -12.08 12.36 -1.95
CA LYS A 15 -12.55 13.58 -2.61
C LYS A 15 -11.42 14.39 -3.28
N PRO A 16 -10.40 14.87 -2.56
CA PRO A 16 -9.31 15.62 -3.19
C PRO A 16 -8.51 14.75 -4.19
N ALA A 17 -8.41 13.44 -3.95
CA ALA A 17 -7.72 12.52 -4.84
C ALA A 17 -8.43 12.37 -6.19
N VAL A 18 -9.77 12.26 -6.17
CA VAL A 18 -10.61 12.22 -7.38
C VAL A 18 -10.50 13.53 -8.14
N GLU A 19 -10.63 14.66 -7.45
CA GLU A 19 -10.53 16.00 -8.05
C GLU A 19 -9.18 16.22 -8.73
N ALA A 20 -8.06 15.76 -8.15
CA ALA A 20 -6.74 15.87 -8.76
C ALA A 20 -6.62 15.14 -10.10
N VAL A 21 -7.28 13.99 -10.26
CA VAL A 21 -7.30 13.26 -11.54
C VAL A 21 -8.31 13.92 -12.50
N GLU A 22 -9.48 14.35 -12.01
CA GLU A 22 -10.49 15.04 -12.84
C GLU A 22 -9.98 16.37 -13.42
N ASN A 23 -9.21 17.13 -12.64
CA ASN A 23 -8.60 18.40 -13.06
C ASN A 23 -7.37 18.21 -13.95
N GLY A 24 -6.85 16.98 -14.05
CA GLY A 24 -5.65 16.67 -14.82
C GLY A 24 -4.32 17.00 -14.13
N ASP A 25 -4.33 17.26 -12.82
CA ASP A 25 -3.12 17.40 -11.99
C ASP A 25 -2.33 16.08 -11.94
N ILE A 26 -3.06 14.96 -12.08
CA ILE A 26 -2.53 13.60 -12.24
C ILE A 26 -3.10 13.00 -13.52
N GLN A 27 -2.24 12.54 -14.43
CA GLN A 27 -2.64 11.97 -15.71
C GLN A 27 -2.30 10.49 -15.82
N PHE A 28 -3.26 9.64 -16.20
CA PHE A 28 -2.99 8.23 -16.46
C PHE A 28 -2.64 8.00 -17.92
N VAL A 29 -1.63 7.17 -18.16
CA VAL A 29 -1.20 6.75 -19.50
C VAL A 29 -1.16 5.22 -19.53
N PRO A 30 -2.02 4.53 -20.31
CA PRO A 30 -3.12 5.06 -21.12
C PRO A 30 -4.29 5.65 -20.32
N LYS A 31 -4.98 6.64 -20.91
CA LYS A 31 -6.07 7.39 -20.27
C LYS A 31 -7.26 6.53 -19.82
N GLN A 32 -7.50 5.39 -20.47
CA GLN A 32 -8.60 4.49 -20.11
C GLN A 32 -8.57 4.01 -18.64
N TYR A 33 -7.40 3.99 -18.01
CA TYR A 33 -7.26 3.57 -16.61
C TYR A 33 -7.82 4.60 -15.61
N GLU A 34 -8.07 5.85 -16.03
CA GLU A 34 -8.83 6.82 -15.24
C GLU A 34 -10.23 6.30 -14.92
N ASN A 35 -10.90 5.65 -15.89
CA ASN A 35 -12.24 5.09 -15.68
C ASN A 35 -12.24 4.03 -14.58
N MET A 36 -11.22 3.18 -14.56
CA MET A 36 -11.05 2.19 -13.50
C MET A 36 -10.81 2.87 -12.16
N TYR A 37 -9.89 3.83 -12.11
CA TYR A 37 -9.63 4.64 -10.91
C TYR A 37 -10.91 5.28 -10.37
N PHE A 38 -11.68 5.99 -11.20
CA PHE A 38 -12.92 6.65 -10.80
C PHE A 38 -14.00 5.68 -10.34
N SER A 39 -14.15 4.53 -11.02
CA SER A 39 -15.13 3.50 -10.63
C SER A 39 -14.91 3.02 -9.20
N TRP A 40 -13.65 2.92 -8.76
CA TRP A 40 -13.34 2.50 -7.38
C TRP A 40 -13.42 3.66 -6.40
N MET A 41 -12.92 4.83 -6.78
CA MET A 41 -12.78 5.97 -5.86
C MET A 41 -14.11 6.65 -5.54
N ARG A 42 -15.09 6.63 -6.46
CA ARG A 42 -16.41 7.25 -6.25
C ARG A 42 -17.32 6.45 -5.32
N ASP A 43 -17.09 5.15 -5.16
CA ASP A 43 -17.85 4.26 -4.27
C ASP A 43 -16.95 3.66 -3.17
N ILE A 44 -15.90 4.39 -2.79
CA ILE A 44 -14.93 3.90 -1.82
C ILE A 44 -15.57 3.72 -0.44
N GLN A 45 -15.31 2.56 0.15
CA GLN A 45 -15.70 2.25 1.52
C GLN A 45 -14.55 2.56 2.48
N ASP A 46 -14.90 2.73 3.75
CA ASP A 46 -13.92 2.92 4.81
C ASP A 46 -12.87 1.81 4.80
N TRP A 47 -11.61 2.23 4.90
CA TRP A 47 -10.48 1.34 4.76
C TRP A 47 -10.14 0.73 6.10
N CYS A 48 -10.42 -0.57 6.26
CA CYS A 48 -9.93 -1.34 7.38
C CYS A 48 -8.40 -1.45 7.32
N ILE A 49 -7.71 -0.83 8.27
CA ILE A 49 -6.24 -0.77 8.35
C ILE A 49 -5.64 -1.74 9.37
N SER A 50 -6.43 -2.36 10.24
CA SER A 50 -5.95 -3.37 11.18
C SER A 50 -5.92 -4.78 10.58
N ARG A 51 -4.92 -5.57 10.96
CA ARG A 51 -4.73 -6.95 10.52
C ARG A 51 -4.27 -7.81 11.69
N GLN A 52 -4.89 -8.98 11.85
CA GLN A 52 -4.52 -9.99 12.84
C GLN A 52 -3.36 -10.84 12.30
N LEU A 53 -2.23 -10.20 12.03
CA LEU A 53 -1.02 -10.80 11.49
C LEU A 53 0.16 -10.55 12.43
N TRP A 54 1.17 -11.41 12.36
CA TRP A 54 2.39 -11.24 13.16
C TRP A 54 3.40 -10.30 12.50
N TRP A 55 3.30 -10.10 11.19
CA TRP A 55 4.20 -9.26 10.43
C TRP A 55 3.52 -7.97 10.00
N GLY A 56 4.06 -6.84 10.45
CA GLY A 56 3.59 -5.50 10.13
C GLY A 56 3.97 -4.51 11.22
N HIS A 57 3.63 -3.23 11.02
CA HIS A 57 3.83 -2.21 12.04
C HIS A 57 2.73 -2.33 13.10
N ARG A 58 3.09 -2.51 14.37
CA ARG A 58 2.11 -2.57 15.47
C ARG A 58 1.29 -1.29 15.51
N ILE A 59 -0.03 -1.42 15.68
CA ILE A 59 -0.90 -0.26 15.78
C ILE A 59 -0.52 0.54 17.04
N PRO A 60 -0.28 1.86 16.92
CA PRO A 60 0.09 2.71 18.03
C PRO A 60 -1.13 3.11 18.86
N ALA A 61 -1.88 2.12 19.36
CA ALA A 61 -3.02 2.29 20.25
C ALA A 61 -2.86 1.43 21.50
N TRP A 62 -3.26 1.95 22.66
CA TRP A 62 -3.21 1.29 23.96
C TRP A 62 -4.59 1.28 24.58
N TYR A 63 -4.87 0.21 25.30
CA TYR A 63 -6.10 0.02 26.07
C TYR A 63 -5.76 -0.05 27.54
N ASP A 64 -6.57 0.59 28.38
CA ASP A 64 -6.58 0.32 29.81
C ASP A 64 -7.54 -0.83 30.18
N GLU A 65 -7.55 -1.21 31.45
CA GLU A 65 -8.43 -2.28 31.97
C GLU A 65 -9.92 -1.94 31.89
N ALA A 66 -10.28 -0.65 31.80
CA ALA A 66 -11.65 -0.19 31.63
C ALA A 66 -12.09 -0.20 30.15
N GLY A 67 -11.18 -0.48 29.22
CA GLY A 67 -11.43 -0.50 27.78
C GLY A 67 -11.35 0.87 27.10
N ASN A 68 -10.82 1.89 27.79
CA ASN A 68 -10.56 3.18 27.13
C ASN A 68 -9.39 3.05 26.15
N VAL A 69 -9.44 3.80 25.05
CA VAL A 69 -8.45 3.74 23.97
C VAL A 69 -7.62 5.02 23.93
N TYR A 70 -6.30 4.86 23.86
CA TYR A 70 -5.34 5.96 23.79
C TYR A 70 -4.38 5.73 22.63
N VAL A 71 -4.07 6.76 21.83
CA VAL A 71 -3.21 6.65 20.64
C VAL A 71 -1.99 7.56 20.81
N GLY A 72 -0.79 7.05 20.50
CA GLY A 72 0.47 7.80 20.63
C GLY A 72 1.66 7.02 20.05
N ARG A 73 2.83 7.61 19.83
CA ARG A 73 3.95 6.89 19.19
C ARG A 73 4.54 5.82 20.11
N ASN A 74 4.40 6.00 21.41
CA ASN A 74 4.82 5.06 22.45
C ASN A 74 4.00 5.26 23.73
N GLU A 75 4.18 4.36 24.69
CA GLU A 75 3.45 4.38 25.97
C GLU A 75 3.73 5.64 26.81
N ASP A 76 4.97 6.13 26.82
CA ASP A 76 5.34 7.35 27.59
C ASP A 76 4.60 8.59 27.08
N GLU A 77 4.46 8.74 25.75
CA GLU A 77 3.67 9.80 25.12
C GLU A 77 2.19 9.67 25.51
N VAL A 78 1.62 8.46 25.40
CA VAL A 78 0.24 8.20 25.79
C VAL A 78 -0.02 8.57 27.25
N ARG A 79 0.86 8.15 28.17
CA ARG A 79 0.72 8.45 29.60
C ARG A 79 0.78 9.96 29.86
N LYS A 80 1.73 10.65 29.22
CA LYS A 80 1.93 12.09 29.39
C LYS A 80 0.75 12.91 28.85
N GLU A 81 0.28 12.61 27.65
CA GLU A 81 -0.79 13.40 27.00
C GLU A 81 -2.16 13.20 27.67
N ASN A 82 -2.38 12.06 28.31
CA ASN A 82 -3.64 11.71 28.95
C ASN A 82 -3.59 11.81 30.49
N ASN A 83 -2.48 12.32 31.05
CA ASN A 83 -2.26 12.43 32.50
C ASN A 83 -2.47 11.10 33.27
N LEU A 84 -2.00 9.99 32.70
CA LEU A 84 -2.15 8.66 33.29
C LEU A 84 -1.02 8.39 34.29
N GLY A 85 -1.39 7.93 35.49
CA GLY A 85 -0.44 7.47 36.50
C GLY A 85 0.25 6.17 36.11
N ALA A 86 1.38 5.85 36.76
CA ALA A 86 2.11 4.60 36.54
C ALA A 86 1.35 3.34 37.00
N ASP A 87 0.32 3.54 37.82
CA ASP A 87 -0.61 2.52 38.31
C ASP A 87 -1.64 2.08 37.25
N VAL A 88 -1.86 2.88 36.20
CA VAL A 88 -2.72 2.51 35.09
C VAL A 88 -1.98 1.49 34.21
N VAL A 89 -2.49 0.26 34.18
CA VAL A 89 -2.00 -0.79 33.26
C VAL A 89 -2.45 -0.45 31.85
N LEU A 90 -1.50 -0.38 30.92
CA LEU A 90 -1.76 -0.16 29.50
C LEU A 90 -1.30 -1.38 28.71
N ARG A 91 -2.12 -1.81 27.75
CA ARG A 91 -1.79 -2.85 26.79
C ARG A 91 -1.88 -2.31 25.37
N GLN A 92 -0.77 -2.36 24.63
CA GLN A 92 -0.78 -1.99 23.22
C GLN A 92 -1.61 -2.98 22.39
N ASP A 93 -2.35 -2.48 21.41
CA ASP A 93 -3.08 -3.26 20.41
C ASP A 93 -2.15 -4.31 19.78
N GLU A 94 -2.67 -5.53 19.65
CA GLU A 94 -1.95 -6.68 19.10
C GLU A 94 -1.99 -6.72 17.58
N ASP A 95 -2.93 -6.01 16.97
CA ASP A 95 -3.03 -5.90 15.53
C ASP A 95 -1.85 -5.11 14.94
N VAL A 96 -1.57 -5.42 13.67
CA VAL A 96 -0.62 -4.69 12.84
C VAL A 96 -1.35 -3.91 11.76
N LEU A 97 -0.72 -2.85 11.27
CA LEU A 97 -1.19 -2.08 10.14
C LEU A 97 -1.11 -2.89 8.84
N ASP A 98 -2.12 -2.71 7.99
CA ASP A 98 -2.16 -3.19 6.62
C ASP A 98 -0.87 -2.81 5.86
N THR A 99 -0.29 -3.75 5.10
CA THR A 99 0.89 -3.48 4.26
C THR A 99 0.64 -2.33 3.28
N TRP A 100 -0.59 -2.16 2.81
CA TRP A 100 -0.96 -1.02 1.97
C TRP A 100 -0.93 0.32 2.72
N PHE A 101 -1.05 0.31 4.06
CA PHE A 101 -0.96 1.52 4.88
C PHE A 101 0.45 2.12 4.83
N SER A 102 1.49 1.32 5.08
CA SER A 102 2.87 1.80 4.97
C SER A 102 3.27 2.07 3.52
N SER A 103 2.85 1.20 2.59
CA SER A 103 3.15 1.37 1.15
C SER A 103 2.52 2.64 0.56
N ALA A 104 1.39 3.10 1.11
CA ALA A 104 0.75 4.36 0.70
C ALA A 104 1.57 5.61 1.05
N LEU A 105 2.55 5.50 1.96
CA LEU A 105 3.40 6.62 2.39
C LEU A 105 4.69 6.74 1.55
N TRP A 106 4.91 5.80 0.62
CA TRP A 106 6.18 5.63 -0.11
C TRP A 106 6.73 6.91 -0.75
N THR A 107 5.86 7.71 -1.36
CA THR A 107 6.20 8.89 -2.18
C THR A 107 6.84 10.04 -1.39
N PHE A 108 6.75 10.01 -0.06
CA PHE A 108 7.30 11.06 0.80
C PHE A 108 8.08 10.49 2.00
N SER A 109 7.72 9.32 2.53
CA SER A 109 8.45 8.70 3.65
C SER A 109 9.89 8.35 3.28
N THR A 110 10.13 7.95 2.04
CA THR A 110 11.47 7.65 1.51
C THR A 110 12.36 8.88 1.35
N LEU A 111 11.75 10.06 1.30
CA LEU A 111 12.44 11.34 1.18
C LEU A 111 12.68 11.99 2.55
N GLY A 112 12.38 11.29 3.65
CA GLY A 112 12.67 11.75 5.01
C GLY A 112 11.51 12.48 5.69
N TRP A 113 10.27 12.35 5.20
CA TRP A 113 9.09 12.71 5.98
C TRP A 113 8.99 11.82 7.25
N PRO A 114 8.53 12.33 8.41
CA PRO A 114 7.82 13.60 8.64
C PRO A 114 8.65 14.89 8.63
N GLU A 115 9.97 14.79 8.54
CA GLU A 115 10.88 15.91 8.51
C GLU A 115 10.88 16.57 7.13
N ASN A 116 10.91 17.90 7.11
CA ASN A 116 11.02 18.65 5.86
C ASN A 116 12.49 18.68 5.42
N THR A 117 12.97 17.58 4.84
CA THR A 117 14.36 17.46 4.36
C THR A 117 14.56 18.15 3.00
N ASP A 118 15.83 18.36 2.60
CA ASP A 118 16.14 18.85 1.25
C ASP A 118 15.67 17.89 0.15
N ALA A 119 15.79 16.57 0.40
CA ALA A 119 15.34 15.55 -0.54
C ALA A 119 13.83 15.62 -0.77
N LEU A 120 13.04 15.79 0.30
CA LEU A 120 11.59 15.94 0.17
C LEU A 120 11.23 17.18 -0.64
N ARG A 121 11.87 18.33 -0.36
CA ARG A 121 11.63 19.57 -1.13
C ARG A 121 12.02 19.48 -2.60
N GLN A 122 13.09 18.75 -2.90
CA GLN A 122 13.64 18.68 -4.25
C GLN A 122 12.94 17.65 -5.14
N PHE A 123 12.54 16.51 -4.58
CA PHE A 123 12.05 15.36 -5.34
C PHE A 123 10.54 15.12 -5.22
N HIS A 124 9.84 15.90 -4.40
CA HIS A 124 8.38 15.93 -4.36
C HIS A 124 7.83 17.15 -5.11
N PRO A 125 6.80 16.99 -5.99
CA PRO A 125 6.18 15.73 -6.42
C PRO A 125 7.02 14.95 -7.44
N THR A 126 6.77 13.64 -7.54
CA THR A 126 7.45 12.76 -8.51
C THR A 126 6.92 12.96 -9.94
N SER A 127 7.78 12.95 -10.96
CA SER A 127 7.31 13.17 -12.33
C SER A 127 6.44 12.02 -12.87
N VAL A 128 6.91 10.78 -12.73
CA VAL A 128 6.25 9.59 -13.32
C VAL A 128 6.23 8.42 -12.34
N MET A 129 5.07 7.82 -12.13
CA MET A 129 4.88 6.57 -11.42
C MET A 129 4.55 5.43 -12.40
N VAL A 130 5.44 4.44 -12.52
CA VAL A 130 5.28 3.27 -13.41
C VAL A 130 4.76 2.06 -12.64
N SER A 131 3.62 1.50 -13.02
CA SER A 131 3.04 0.32 -12.35
C SER A 131 2.14 -0.52 -13.26
N GLY A 132 1.86 -1.76 -12.85
CA GLY A 132 0.76 -2.57 -13.39
C GLY A 132 -0.61 -2.09 -12.92
N PHE A 133 -1.64 -2.34 -13.73
CA PHE A 133 -3.03 -1.91 -13.47
C PHE A 133 -3.74 -2.64 -12.34
N ASP A 134 -3.23 -3.80 -11.96
CA ASP A 134 -3.78 -4.67 -10.92
C ASP A 134 -3.71 -4.07 -9.51
N ILE A 135 -2.86 -3.06 -9.29
CA ILE A 135 -2.70 -2.41 -7.98
C ILE A 135 -3.08 -0.92 -7.99
N ILE A 136 -3.85 -0.45 -8.98
CA ILE A 136 -4.35 0.94 -9.01
C ILE A 136 -5.11 1.27 -7.72
N PHE A 137 -6.05 0.41 -7.32
CA PHE A 137 -6.87 0.66 -6.14
C PHE A 137 -6.10 0.44 -4.82
N PHE A 138 -5.27 -0.60 -4.77
CA PHE A 138 -4.58 -0.97 -3.54
C PHE A 138 -3.40 -0.07 -3.21
N TRP A 139 -2.70 0.46 -4.22
CA TRP A 139 -1.48 1.23 -4.02
C TRP A 139 -1.58 2.66 -4.55
N ILE A 140 -1.80 2.84 -5.86
CA ILE A 140 -1.77 4.17 -6.50
C ILE A 140 -2.80 5.11 -5.85
N ALA A 141 -4.04 4.66 -5.70
CA ALA A 141 -5.09 5.42 -5.05
C ALA A 141 -4.76 5.79 -3.60
N ARG A 142 -4.20 4.84 -2.83
CA ARG A 142 -3.81 5.06 -1.43
C ARG A 142 -2.65 6.06 -1.33
N MET A 143 -1.68 6.01 -2.25
CA MET A 143 -0.60 7.00 -2.33
C MET A 143 -1.14 8.40 -2.60
N ILE A 144 -2.09 8.56 -3.55
CA ILE A 144 -2.70 9.85 -3.84
C ILE A 144 -3.43 10.38 -2.60
N MET A 145 -4.29 9.57 -1.98
CA MET A 145 -5.03 9.96 -0.78
C MET A 145 -4.12 10.37 0.37
N MET A 146 -3.14 9.55 0.73
CA MET A 146 -2.26 9.80 1.88
C MET A 146 -1.34 10.99 1.62
N THR A 147 -0.78 11.11 0.41
CA THR A 147 0.09 12.24 0.07
C THR A 147 -0.69 13.55 0.12
N MET A 148 -1.85 13.61 -0.52
CA MET A 148 -2.67 14.83 -0.52
C MET A 148 -3.20 15.15 0.88
N HIS A 149 -3.30 14.18 1.78
CA HIS A 149 -3.63 14.42 3.19
C HIS A 149 -2.47 15.02 3.97
N PHE A 150 -1.27 14.44 3.90
CA PHE A 150 -0.13 14.80 4.75
C PHE A 150 0.77 15.90 4.17
N ILE A 151 0.93 15.97 2.85
CA ILE A 151 1.84 16.90 2.19
C ILE A 151 1.07 18.11 1.69
N LYS A 152 1.37 19.26 2.27
CA LYS A 152 0.78 20.56 1.95
C LYS A 152 1.85 21.54 1.49
N ASP A 153 1.48 22.49 0.64
CA ASP A 153 2.32 23.66 0.38
C ASP A 153 2.27 24.66 1.54
N GLU A 154 3.00 25.76 1.42
CA GLU A 154 3.08 26.84 2.43
C GLU A 154 1.71 27.48 2.76
N ASN A 155 0.73 27.36 1.86
CA ASN A 155 -0.62 27.88 2.02
C ASN A 155 -1.61 26.82 2.54
N GLY A 156 -1.14 25.62 2.86
CA GLY A 156 -1.99 24.50 3.30
C GLY A 156 -2.68 23.75 2.16
N LYS A 157 -2.35 24.03 0.89
CA LYS A 157 -2.95 23.33 -0.26
C LYS A 157 -2.36 21.92 -0.39
N PRO A 158 -3.19 20.88 -0.59
CA PRO A 158 -2.71 19.53 -0.90
C PRO A 158 -1.76 19.49 -2.10
N GLN A 159 -0.70 18.68 -2.00
CA GLN A 159 0.18 18.36 -3.12
C GLN A 159 -0.06 16.94 -3.63
N VAL A 160 0.01 16.74 -4.95
CA VAL A 160 -0.12 15.41 -5.57
C VAL A 160 1.17 14.60 -5.39
N PRO A 161 1.12 13.27 -5.29
CA PRO A 161 2.35 12.46 -5.20
C PRO A 161 3.16 12.44 -6.49
N PHE A 162 2.47 12.47 -7.63
CA PHE A 162 3.08 12.38 -8.93
C PHE A 162 2.21 13.04 -10.00
N HIS A 163 2.82 13.47 -11.11
CA HIS A 163 2.11 14.09 -12.23
C HIS A 163 1.58 13.09 -13.25
N THR A 164 2.29 11.99 -13.49
CA THR A 164 1.90 10.99 -14.49
C THR A 164 1.93 9.59 -13.90
N VAL A 165 0.88 8.81 -14.15
CA VAL A 165 0.80 7.38 -13.84
C VAL A 165 0.90 6.60 -15.13
N TYR A 166 2.05 5.98 -15.36
CA TYR A 166 2.30 5.16 -16.53
C TYR A 166 1.98 3.69 -16.24
N MET A 167 0.96 3.18 -16.91
CA MET A 167 0.41 1.85 -16.69
C MET A 167 0.97 0.86 -17.69
N THR A 168 1.65 -0.17 -17.19
CA THR A 168 2.13 -1.28 -18.01
C THR A 168 1.11 -2.40 -18.11
N GLY A 169 1.27 -3.24 -19.13
CA GLY A 169 0.62 -4.54 -19.17
C GLY A 169 1.16 -5.48 -18.09
N LEU A 170 0.51 -6.64 -17.96
CA LEU A 170 0.98 -7.74 -17.13
C LEU A 170 1.61 -8.79 -18.02
N ILE A 171 2.76 -9.34 -17.60
CA ILE A 171 3.37 -10.48 -18.27
C ILE A 171 2.50 -11.72 -18.04
N ARG A 172 2.28 -12.47 -19.11
CA ARG A 172 1.43 -13.66 -19.15
C ARG A 172 2.24 -14.86 -19.62
N ASP A 173 1.83 -16.04 -19.18
CA ASP A 173 2.33 -17.30 -19.75
C ASP A 173 1.77 -17.53 -21.16
N ASP A 174 2.19 -18.63 -21.78
CA ASP A 174 1.82 -19.07 -23.12
C ASP A 174 0.32 -19.38 -23.25
N GLU A 175 -0.34 -19.76 -22.16
CA GLU A 175 -1.80 -19.92 -22.07
C GLU A 175 -2.55 -18.59 -21.88
N GLY A 176 -1.83 -17.46 -21.77
CA GLY A 176 -2.40 -16.13 -21.57
C GLY A 176 -2.84 -15.82 -20.14
N GLN A 177 -2.46 -16.65 -19.17
CA GLN A 177 -2.71 -16.41 -17.75
C GLN A 177 -1.67 -15.45 -17.16
N LYS A 178 -2.10 -14.59 -16.23
CA LYS A 178 -1.17 -13.74 -15.45
C LYS A 178 -0.11 -14.62 -14.76
N MET A 179 1.16 -14.27 -14.92
CA MET A 179 2.24 -14.94 -14.17
C MET A 179 2.12 -14.60 -12.68
N SER A 180 2.08 -15.63 -11.82
CA SER A 180 2.07 -15.48 -10.36
C SER A 180 2.68 -16.69 -9.67
N LYS A 181 3.42 -16.45 -8.58
CA LYS A 181 4.07 -17.53 -7.80
C LYS A 181 3.09 -18.61 -7.37
N SER A 182 1.86 -18.22 -7.01
CA SER A 182 0.77 -19.13 -6.63
C SER A 182 0.40 -20.16 -7.70
N LYS A 183 0.58 -19.83 -8.99
CA LYS A 183 0.27 -20.70 -10.12
C LYS A 183 1.47 -21.51 -10.62
N GLY A 184 2.69 -21.20 -10.17
CA GLY A 184 3.91 -21.84 -10.66
C GLY A 184 4.24 -21.57 -12.13
N ASN A 185 3.59 -20.56 -12.74
CA ASN A 185 3.80 -20.14 -14.13
C ASN A 185 4.77 -18.96 -14.26
N VAL A 186 5.63 -18.76 -13.24
CA VAL A 186 6.65 -17.71 -13.23
C VAL A 186 7.92 -18.24 -13.89
N ILE A 187 8.51 -17.41 -14.73
CA ILE A 187 9.87 -17.61 -15.24
C ILE A 187 10.77 -16.60 -14.52
N ASP A 188 11.90 -17.07 -14.01
CA ASP A 188 12.89 -16.17 -13.41
C ASP A 188 13.58 -15.37 -14.52
N PRO A 189 13.62 -14.01 -14.42
CA PRO A 189 14.34 -13.20 -15.38
C PRO A 189 15.81 -13.60 -15.55
N LEU A 190 16.46 -14.11 -14.50
CA LEU A 190 17.86 -14.56 -14.58
C LEU A 190 18.02 -15.79 -15.47
N ASP A 191 17.04 -16.70 -15.44
CA ASP A 191 17.04 -17.90 -16.30
C ASP A 191 16.96 -17.52 -17.79
N MET A 192 16.35 -16.38 -18.10
CA MET A 192 16.31 -15.83 -19.47
C MET A 192 17.61 -15.13 -19.88
N VAL A 193 18.32 -14.51 -18.94
CA VAL A 193 19.56 -13.75 -19.20
C VAL A 193 20.75 -14.70 -19.31
N ASP A 194 20.92 -15.57 -18.32
CA ASP A 194 22.09 -16.44 -18.18
C ASP A 194 21.90 -17.79 -18.91
N GLY A 195 20.64 -18.11 -19.24
CA GLY A 195 20.24 -19.42 -19.72
C GLY A 195 20.08 -20.42 -18.58
N ILE A 196 19.22 -21.40 -18.78
CA ILE A 196 18.98 -22.49 -17.85
C ILE A 196 18.80 -23.81 -18.62
N SER A 197 19.24 -24.92 -18.04
CA SER A 197 18.95 -26.23 -18.62
C SER A 197 17.49 -26.63 -18.32
N LEU A 198 16.89 -27.45 -19.19
CA LEU A 198 15.52 -27.92 -18.97
C LEU A 198 15.34 -28.65 -17.61
N PRO A 199 16.25 -29.54 -17.17
CA PRO A 199 16.11 -30.20 -15.87
C PRO A 199 16.10 -29.22 -14.68
N GLU A 200 17.01 -28.25 -14.66
CA GLU A 200 17.11 -27.26 -13.57
C GLU A 200 15.87 -26.35 -13.53
N LEU A 201 15.35 -25.98 -14.71
CA LEU A 201 14.12 -25.18 -14.80
C LEU A 201 12.92 -25.93 -14.22
N LEU A 202 12.78 -27.23 -14.52
CA LEU A 202 11.69 -28.06 -14.00
C LEU A 202 11.76 -28.19 -12.47
N GLU A 203 12.94 -28.44 -11.91
CA GLU A 203 13.15 -28.50 -10.47
C GLU A 203 12.76 -27.17 -9.80
N LYS A 204 13.26 -26.05 -10.33
CA LYS A 204 12.99 -24.71 -9.82
C LYS A 204 11.50 -24.35 -9.87
N ARG A 205 10.80 -24.71 -10.96
CA ARG A 205 9.37 -24.41 -11.14
C ARG A 205 8.46 -25.24 -10.26
N THR A 206 8.88 -26.46 -9.89
CA THR A 206 8.05 -27.40 -9.11
C THR A 206 8.36 -27.38 -7.61
N GLY A 207 9.54 -26.90 -7.19
CA GLY A 207 10.01 -27.01 -5.80
C GLY A 207 9.25 -26.20 -4.75
N ASN A 208 8.59 -25.09 -5.12
CA ASN A 208 7.93 -24.17 -4.17
C ASN A 208 6.52 -23.75 -4.59
N MET A 209 5.77 -24.65 -5.23
CA MET A 209 4.41 -24.37 -5.68
C MET A 209 3.43 -24.31 -4.49
N MET A 210 2.57 -23.29 -4.46
CA MET A 210 1.46 -23.24 -3.49
C MET A 210 0.45 -24.38 -3.69
N GLN A 211 0.34 -24.92 -4.90
CA GLN A 211 -0.50 -26.07 -5.24
C GLN A 211 0.37 -27.17 -5.85
N PRO A 212 0.98 -28.06 -5.03
CA PRO A 212 1.91 -29.09 -5.50
C PRO A 212 1.32 -30.01 -6.57
N GLN A 213 0.01 -30.28 -6.52
CA GLN A 213 -0.75 -31.07 -7.50
C GLN A 213 -0.76 -30.50 -8.93
N LEU A 214 -0.38 -29.23 -9.12
CA LEU A 214 -0.23 -28.65 -10.45
C LEU A 214 1.14 -28.93 -11.08
N ALA A 215 2.09 -29.51 -10.33
CA ALA A 215 3.42 -29.84 -10.84
C ALA A 215 3.35 -30.82 -12.02
N ASP A 216 2.46 -31.81 -11.97
CA ASP A 216 2.29 -32.82 -13.04
C ASP A 216 1.79 -32.23 -14.37
N LYS A 217 1.32 -30.99 -14.35
CA LYS A 217 0.85 -30.27 -15.55
C LYS A 217 1.94 -29.39 -16.17
N ILE A 218 3.08 -29.24 -15.50
CA ILE A 218 4.23 -28.49 -16.03
C ILE A 218 4.99 -29.45 -16.96
N PRO A 219 4.99 -29.20 -18.28
CA PRO A 219 5.51 -30.13 -19.29
C PRO A 219 7.02 -30.30 -19.22
#